data_AF-A0A1K1PE94-F1
#
_entry.id   AF-A0A1K1PE94-F1
#
_cell.length_a   1.000
_cell.length_b   1.000
_cell.length_c   1.000
_cell.angle_alpha   90.00
_cell.angle_beta   90.00
_cell.angle_gamma   90.00
#
_symmetry.space_group_name_H-M   'P 1'
#
loop_
_entity.id
_entity.type
_entity.pdbx_description
1 polymer ?
#
loop_
_entity_poly.entity_id
_entity_poly.type
_entity_poly.pdbx_seq_one_letter_code
_entity_poly.pdbx_strand_id
1 'polypeptide(L)'
;MPDGYATSSEAMTRAQMRLADVADDPAAEAKKVAPTELKKEDMGRVHGDGFDKYKTGIDEIGAGLTGLSNALMNLGSGIGTAGSKYSTQEQDAGARANAAGSR
;
A
#
# COMPACT_ATOMS: atom_id res chain seq x y z
N MET A 1 19.33 5.02 28.08
CA MET A 1 19.11 5.83 26.85
C MET A 1 17.65 5.70 26.47
N PRO A 2 17.01 6.66 25.80
CA PRO A 2 15.55 6.63 25.67
C PRO A 2 15.10 5.58 24.65
N ASP A 3 14.33 4.59 25.11
CA ASP A 3 13.70 3.48 24.34
C ASP A 3 12.64 3.93 23.31
N GLY A 4 12.46 5.23 23.12
CA GLY A 4 11.39 5.79 22.29
C GLY A 4 11.57 5.55 20.79
N TYR A 5 12.82 5.44 20.31
CA TYR A 5 13.13 5.21 18.89
C TYR A 5 12.99 3.74 18.51
N ALA A 6 13.47 2.79 19.34
CA ALA A 6 13.21 1.35 19.17
C ALA A 6 11.71 1.02 19.14
N THR A 7 10.94 1.60 20.06
CA THR A 7 9.47 1.40 20.09
C THR A 7 8.80 1.92 18.81
N SER A 8 9.33 3.03 18.26
CA SER A 8 8.82 3.64 17.02
C SER A 8 9.19 2.83 15.78
N SER A 9 10.41 2.29 15.70
CA SER A 9 10.85 1.48 14.56
C SER A 9 10.07 0.16 14.47
N GLU A 10 9.83 -0.52 15.58
CA GLU A 10 8.97 -1.71 15.60
C GLU A 10 7.52 -1.41 15.20
N ALA A 11 6.97 -0.28 15.65
CA ALA A 11 5.63 0.14 15.25
C ALA A 11 5.55 0.41 13.74
N MET A 12 6.60 1.01 13.16
CA MET A 12 6.71 1.21 11.71
C MET A 12 6.82 -0.11 10.95
N THR A 13 7.60 -1.08 11.42
CA THR A 13 7.67 -2.42 10.81
C THR A 13 6.32 -3.12 10.82
N ARG A 14 5.60 -3.09 11.96
CA ARG A 14 4.24 -3.66 12.04
C ARG A 14 3.26 -2.96 11.10
N ALA A 15 3.37 -1.63 10.98
CA ALA A 15 2.55 -0.86 10.04
C ALA A 15 2.86 -1.23 8.59
N GLN A 16 4.13 -1.36 8.21
CA GLN A 16 4.56 -1.80 6.89
C GLN A 16 3.98 -3.18 6.53
N MET A 17 4.07 -4.16 7.44
CA MET A 17 3.54 -5.51 7.18
C MET A 17 2.04 -5.48 6.95
N ARG A 18 1.28 -4.79 7.81
CA ARG A 18 -0.18 -4.63 7.63
C ARG A 18 -0.53 -3.93 6.32
N LEU A 19 0.24 -2.92 5.94
CA LEU A 19 0.06 -2.20 4.68
C LEU A 19 0.34 -3.09 3.46
N ALA A 20 1.35 -3.95 3.53
CA ALA A 20 1.62 -4.92 2.48
C ALA A 20 0.49 -5.94 2.36
N ASP A 21 0.00 -6.47 3.48
CA ASP A 21 -1.10 -7.44 3.50
C ASP A 21 -2.38 -6.88 2.85
N VAL A 22 -2.72 -5.62 3.13
CA VAL A 22 -3.92 -4.97 2.55
C VAL A 22 -3.69 -4.35 1.18
N ALA A 23 -2.43 -4.24 0.71
CA ALA A 23 -2.12 -3.63 -0.58
C ALA A 23 -2.47 -4.55 -1.75
N ASP A 24 -2.46 -5.87 -1.54
CA ASP A 24 -2.76 -6.83 -2.59
C ASP A 24 -4.27 -6.93 -2.89
N ASP A 25 -5.12 -6.68 -1.88
CA ASP A 25 -6.57 -6.85 -1.97
C ASP A 25 -7.21 -5.96 -3.06
N PRO A 26 -6.94 -4.64 -3.15
CA PRO A 26 -7.59 -3.79 -4.16
C PRO A 26 -7.30 -4.26 -5.59
N ALA A 27 -6.05 -4.63 -5.91
CA ALA A 27 -5.70 -5.09 -7.24
C ALA A 27 -6.31 -6.47 -7.56
N ALA A 28 -6.47 -7.34 -6.55
CA ALA A 28 -7.15 -8.61 -6.71
C ALA A 28 -8.66 -8.43 -6.98
N GLU A 29 -9.32 -7.53 -6.25
CA GLU A 29 -10.73 -7.19 -6.46
C GLU A 29 -10.95 -6.49 -7.82
N ALA A 30 -10.00 -5.64 -8.25
CA ALA A 30 -10.06 -4.97 -9.55
C ALA A 30 -10.25 -5.96 -10.71
N LYS A 31 -9.54 -7.10 -10.66
CA LYS A 31 -9.60 -8.15 -11.69
C LYS A 31 -10.93 -8.90 -11.73
N LYS A 32 -11.73 -8.85 -10.67
CA LYS A 32 -13.05 -9.50 -10.62
C LYS A 32 -14.13 -8.67 -11.31
N VAL A 33 -13.92 -7.37 -11.43
CA VAL A 33 -14.89 -6.44 -11.99
C VAL A 33 -14.45 -5.87 -13.33
N ALA A 34 -13.14 -5.67 -13.53
CA ALA A 34 -12.58 -5.04 -14.73
C ALA A 34 -11.53 -5.94 -15.44
N PRO A 35 -11.56 -6.01 -16.79
CA PRO A 35 -12.62 -5.48 -17.64
C PRO A 35 -13.94 -6.25 -17.44
N THR A 36 -15.07 -5.59 -17.67
CA THR A 36 -16.39 -6.25 -17.58
C THR A 36 -16.49 -7.43 -18.55
N GLU A 37 -17.08 -8.54 -18.09
CA GLU A 37 -17.39 -9.70 -18.95
C GLU A 37 -18.64 -9.47 -19.83
N LEU A 38 -19.53 -8.55 -19.40
CA LEU A 38 -20.70 -8.17 -20.19
C LEU A 38 -20.29 -7.56 -21.52
N LYS A 39 -21.05 -7.90 -22.55
CA LYS A 39 -21.01 -7.30 -23.88
C LYS A 39 -22.23 -6.41 -24.09
N LYS A 40 -22.17 -5.57 -25.13
CA LYS A 40 -23.26 -4.63 -25.45
C LYS A 40 -24.58 -5.35 -25.71
N GLU A 41 -24.52 -6.54 -26.32
CA GLU A 41 -25.68 -7.35 -26.64
C GLU A 41 -26.40 -7.85 -25.38
N ASP A 42 -25.66 -8.04 -24.28
CA ASP A 42 -26.19 -8.53 -23.00
C ASP A 42 -27.06 -7.49 -22.30
N MET A 43 -26.92 -6.20 -22.61
CA MET A 43 -27.79 -5.13 -22.11
C MET A 43 -29.12 -5.03 -22.87
N GLY A 44 -29.29 -5.81 -23.93
CA GLY A 44 -30.50 -5.82 -24.73
C GLY A 44 -30.68 -4.56 -25.58
N ARG A 45 -31.70 -4.60 -26.44
CA ARG A 45 -31.91 -3.63 -27.53
C ARG A 45 -32.18 -2.20 -27.05
N VAL A 46 -32.70 -2.02 -25.84
CA VAL A 46 -33.08 -0.70 -25.30
C VAL A 46 -31.96 -0.06 -24.49
N HIS A 47 -31.10 -0.84 -23.83
CA HIS A 47 -30.06 -0.32 -22.94
C HIS A 47 -28.63 -0.43 -23.50
N GLY A 48 -28.46 -0.99 -24.70
CA GLY A 48 -27.15 -1.10 -25.36
C GLY A 48 -26.41 0.23 -25.52
N ASP A 49 -27.10 1.36 -25.64
CA ASP A 49 -26.47 2.70 -25.72
C ASP A 49 -25.82 3.13 -24.39
N GLY A 50 -26.22 2.52 -23.28
CA GLY A 50 -25.58 2.70 -21.97
C GLY A 50 -24.33 1.85 -21.76
N PHE A 51 -24.09 0.85 -22.62
CA PHE A 51 -23.00 -0.11 -22.44
C PHE A 51 -21.64 0.56 -22.38
N ASP A 52 -21.36 1.51 -23.27
CA ASP A 52 -20.05 2.17 -23.31
C ASP A 52 -19.76 2.92 -22.00
N LYS A 53 -20.77 3.63 -21.46
CA LYS A 53 -20.65 4.32 -20.17
C LYS A 53 -20.45 3.34 -19.01
N TYR A 54 -21.20 2.23 -19.02
CA TYR A 54 -21.04 1.17 -18.03
C TYR A 54 -19.64 0.58 -18.08
N LYS A 55 -19.16 0.20 -19.28
CA LYS A 55 -17.83 -0.34 -19.49
C LYS A 55 -16.75 0.65 -19.04
N THR A 56 -16.85 1.92 -19.41
CA THR A 56 -15.92 2.97 -18.97
C THR A 56 -15.89 3.08 -17.45
N GLY A 57 -17.05 3.11 -16.79
CA GLY A 57 -17.11 3.18 -15.32
C GLY A 57 -16.48 1.97 -14.64
N ILE A 58 -16.69 0.76 -15.17
CA ILE A 58 -16.03 -0.45 -14.67
C ILE A 58 -14.51 -0.39 -14.86
N ASP A 59 -14.05 0.04 -16.03
CA ASP A 59 -12.61 0.18 -16.30
C ASP A 59 -11.98 1.23 -15.36
N GLU A 60 -12.67 2.34 -15.08
CA GLU A 60 -12.24 3.37 -14.11
C GLU A 60 -12.16 2.81 -12.69
N ILE A 61 -13.13 1.99 -12.25
CA ILE A 61 -13.09 1.32 -10.95
C ILE A 61 -11.87 0.39 -10.87
N GLY A 62 -11.64 -0.43 -11.91
CA GLY A 62 -10.48 -1.33 -11.96
C GLY A 62 -9.15 -0.59 -11.91
N ALA A 63 -9.04 0.52 -12.65
CA ALA A 63 -7.87 1.38 -12.64
C ALA A 63 -7.66 2.04 -11.27
N GLY A 64 -8.73 2.53 -10.63
CA GLY A 64 -8.69 3.14 -9.31
C GLY A 64 -8.24 2.17 -8.22
N LEU A 65 -8.77 0.95 -8.23
CA LEU A 65 -8.38 -0.11 -7.29
C LEU A 65 -6.91 -0.54 -7.48
N THR A 66 -6.46 -0.69 -8.73
CA THR A 66 -5.04 -0.95 -9.03
C THR A 66 -4.14 0.20 -8.57
N GLY A 67 -4.58 1.45 -8.78
CA GLY A 67 -3.89 2.65 -8.31
C GLY A 67 -3.77 2.70 -6.78
N LEU A 68 -4.84 2.34 -6.06
CA LEU A 68 -4.85 2.26 -4.60
C LEU A 68 -3.87 1.21 -4.08
N SER A 69 -3.87 0.01 -4.67
CA SER A 69 -2.89 -1.05 -4.36
C SER A 69 -1.45 -0.53 -4.48
N ASN A 70 -1.13 0.12 -5.60
CA ASN A 70 0.19 0.72 -5.81
C ASN A 70 0.52 1.81 -4.77
N ALA A 71 -0.45 2.67 -4.43
CA ALA A 71 -0.24 3.71 -3.42
C ALA A 71 0.05 3.11 -2.03
N LEU A 72 -0.65 2.04 -1.65
CA LEU A 72 -0.42 1.33 -0.38
C LEU A 72 0.95 0.64 -0.34
N MET A 73 1.36 -0.01 -1.44
CA MET A 73 2.72 -0.59 -1.55
C MET A 73 3.82 0.46 -1.43
N ASN A 74 3.64 1.62 -2.09
CA ASN A 74 4.59 2.73 -2.03
C ASN A 74 4.67 3.32 -0.61
N LEU A 75 3.54 3.49 0.06
CA LEU A 75 3.48 3.94 1.45
C LEU A 75 4.21 2.96 2.38
N GLY A 76 3.93 1.65 2.26
CA GLY A 76 4.60 0.61 3.05
C GLY A 76 6.12 0.63 2.85
N SER A 77 6.59 0.76 1.60
CA SER A 77 8.01 0.86 1.25
C SER A 77 8.68 2.11 1.87
N GLY A 78 7.97 3.24 1.86
CA GLY A 78 8.43 4.49 2.50
C GLY A 78 8.57 4.35 4.01
N ILE A 79 7.59 3.72 4.67
CA ILE A 79 7.62 3.44 6.10
C ILE A 79 8.77 2.50 6.46
N GLY A 80 8.98 1.42 5.69
CA GLY A 80 10.10 0.50 5.91
C GLY A 80 11.46 1.20 5.78
N THR A 81 11.61 2.07 4.78
CA THR A 81 12.83 2.89 4.59
C THR A 81 13.07 3.82 5.78
N ALA A 82 12.02 4.46 6.30
CA ALA A 82 12.14 5.33 7.47
C ALA A 82 12.50 4.53 8.74
N GLY A 83 11.85 3.39 8.97
CA GLY A 83 12.13 2.50 10.10
C GLY A 83 13.60 2.06 10.16
N SER A 84 14.16 1.64 9.01
CA SER A 84 15.58 1.27 8.92
C SER A 84 16.51 2.43 9.27
N LYS A 85 16.24 3.64 8.78
CA LYS A 85 17.05 4.83 9.10
C LYS A 85 17.03 5.15 10.60
N TYR A 86 15.87 5.06 11.25
CA TYR A 86 15.76 5.29 12.69
C TYR A 86 16.52 4.23 13.49
N SER A 87 16.41 2.95 13.12
CA SER A 87 17.15 1.87 13.79
C SER A 87 18.67 2.02 13.67
N THR A 88 19.18 2.37 12.47
CA THR A 88 20.62 2.63 12.29
C THR A 88 21.10 3.81 13.12
N GLN A 89 20.34 4.92 13.16
CA GLN A 89 20.69 6.08 13.99
C GLN A 89 20.74 5.73 15.48
N GLU A 90 19.84 4.86 15.95
CA GLU A 90 19.81 4.39 17.33
C GLU A 90 21.04 3.53 17.66
N GLN A 91 21.41 2.59 16.79
CA GLN A 91 22.63 1.79 16.96
C GLN A 91 23.89 2.67 17.02
N ASP A 92 24.00 3.65 16.12
CA ASP A 92 25.13 4.57 16.08
C ASP A 92 25.18 5.47 17.33
N ALA A 93 24.04 6.00 17.78
CA ALA A 93 23.94 6.83 18.97
C ALA A 93 24.26 6.02 20.24
N GLY A 94 23.73 4.80 20.35
CA GLY A 94 24.02 3.88 21.45
C GLY A 94 25.50 3.50 21.51
N ALA A 95 26.11 3.17 20.37
CA ALA A 95 27.53 2.86 20.28
C ALA A 95 28.41 4.04 20.72
N ARG A 96 28.09 5.26 20.26
CA ARG A 96 28.82 6.49 20.65
C ARG A 96 28.69 6.78 22.15
N ALA A 97 27.50 6.64 22.71
CA ALA A 97 27.29 6.94 24.12
C ALA A 97 27.87 5.85 25.04
N ASN A 98 27.88 4.57 24.62
CA ASN A 98 28.63 3.52 25.32
C ASN A 98 30.14 3.79 25.30
N ALA A 99 30.69 4.21 24.16
CA ALA A 99 32.09 4.59 24.04
C ALA A 99 32.46 5.86 24.83
N ALA A 100 31.50 6.76 25.04
CA ALA A 100 31.68 7.96 25.87
C ALA A 100 31.58 7.66 27.37
N GLY A 101 30.72 6.72 27.78
CA GLY A 101 30.55 6.31 29.17
C GLY A 101 31.60 5.31 29.67
N SER A 102 32.38 4.70 28.78
CA SER A 102 33.49 3.80 29.13
C SER A 102 34.83 4.53 29.35
N ARG A 103 34.83 5.85 29.56
CA ARG A 103 36.01 6.66 29.92
C ARG A 103 35.89 7.20 31.34
#